data_AF-A0A239LFW3-F1
#
_entry.id   AF-A0A239LFW3-F1
#
_cell.length_a   1.000
_cell.length_b   1.000
_cell.length_c   1.000
_cell.angle_alpha   90.00
_cell.angle_beta   90.00
_cell.angle_gamma   90.00
#
_symmetry.space_group_name_H-M   'P 1'
#
loop_
_entity.id
_entity.type
_entity.pdbx_description
1 polymer ?
#
loop_
_entity_poly.entity_id
_entity_poly.type
_entity_poly.pdbx_seq_one_letter_code
_entity_poly.pdbx_strand_id
1 'polypeptide(L)'
;MRLSVSTVALLQGLFWLLTGVWPLVHLPSFIWVTGPKEDVWLLYTVSVLIISIGAVLTAAGLRKTVTAEIKWLGVLGAAGLIGIDLRYALADVIRDVYLLDAVVEAGIILLWLLAGGRGLRSVNRERSL
;
A
#
# COMPACT_ATOMS: atom_id res chain seq x y z
N MET A 1 -8.17 -22.17 2.88
CA MET A 1 -7.74 -21.38 1.70
C MET A 1 -6.36 -20.81 2.02
N ARG A 2 -5.28 -21.21 1.34
CA ARG A 2 -3.92 -20.75 1.65
C ARG A 2 -3.66 -19.41 0.93
N LEU A 3 -3.21 -18.40 1.67
CA LEU A 3 -2.93 -17.05 1.15
C LEU A 3 -1.71 -17.09 0.19
N SER A 4 -1.84 -16.53 -1.02
CA SER A 4 -0.76 -16.48 -2.03
C SER A 4 -0.21 -15.06 -2.18
N VAL A 5 1.06 -14.90 -2.58
CA VAL A 5 1.66 -13.57 -2.82
C VAL A 5 0.90 -12.76 -3.87
N SER A 6 0.31 -13.41 -4.87
CA SER A 6 -0.51 -12.75 -5.89
C SER A 6 -1.82 -12.21 -5.32
N THR A 7 -2.43 -12.94 -4.37
CA THR A 7 -3.62 -12.47 -3.66
C THR A 7 -3.29 -11.26 -2.80
N VAL A 8 -2.16 -11.28 -2.07
CA VAL A 8 -1.75 -10.13 -1.24
C VAL A 8 -1.47 -8.91 -2.12
N ALA A 9 -0.72 -9.08 -3.21
CA ALA A 9 -0.44 -8.00 -4.16
C ALA A 9 -1.73 -7.41 -4.74
N LEU A 10 -2.71 -8.24 -5.08
CA LEU A 10 -3.99 -7.79 -5.59
C LEU A 10 -4.79 -6.99 -4.55
N LEU A 11 -4.87 -7.50 -3.32
CA LEU A 11 -5.62 -6.84 -2.24
C LEU A 11 -4.99 -5.50 -1.86
N GLN A 12 -3.68 -5.47 -1.60
CA GLN A 12 -2.97 -4.23 -1.30
C GLN A 12 -3.04 -3.26 -2.48
N GLY A 13 -2.82 -3.74 -3.70
CA GLY A 13 -2.84 -2.91 -4.89
C GLY A 13 -4.19 -2.23 -5.11
N LEU A 14 -5.29 -2.98 -4.99
CA LEU A 14 -6.64 -2.43 -5.10
C LEU A 14 -6.94 -1.45 -3.97
N PHE A 15 -6.53 -1.77 -2.74
CA PHE A 15 -6.70 -0.88 -1.60
C PHE A 15 -6.02 0.48 -1.85
N TRP A 16 -4.73 0.47 -2.24
CA TRP A 16 -3.98 1.70 -2.54
C TRP A 16 -4.50 2.48 -3.74
N LEU A 17 -5.02 1.80 -4.76
CA LEU A 17 -5.71 2.46 -5.87
C LEU A 17 -6.95 3.21 -5.38
N LEU A 18 -7.81 2.54 -4.60
CA LEU A 18 -9.05 3.13 -4.12
C LEU A 18 -8.77 4.31 -3.18
N THR A 19 -7.86 4.14 -2.22
CA THR A 19 -7.53 5.20 -1.25
C THR A 19 -6.78 6.36 -1.91
N GLY A 20 -5.89 6.09 -2.86
CA GLY A 20 -5.17 7.13 -3.60
C GLY A 20 -6.03 7.92 -4.57
N VAL A 21 -6.97 7.27 -5.28
CA VAL A 21 -7.86 7.95 -6.23
C VAL A 21 -8.89 8.83 -5.51
N TRP A 22 -9.34 8.45 -4.32
CA TRP A 22 -10.39 9.15 -3.58
C TRP A 22 -10.16 10.67 -3.41
N PRO A 23 -9.03 11.17 -2.86
CA PRO A 23 -8.82 12.60 -2.70
C PRO A 23 -8.70 13.35 -4.04
N LEU A 24 -8.31 12.67 -5.13
CA LEU A 24 -8.23 13.27 -6.48
C LEU A 24 -9.61 13.44 -7.11
N VAL A 25 -10.52 12.49 -6.87
CA VAL A 25 -11.89 12.52 -7.42
C VAL A 25 -12.80 13.40 -6.56
N HIS A 26 -12.67 13.31 -5.24
CA HIS A 26 -13.56 14.01 -4.33
C HIS A 26 -12.90 14.34 -2.98
N LEU A 27 -12.04 15.36 -3.00
CA LEU A 27 -11.36 15.89 -1.81
C LEU A 27 -12.30 16.18 -0.61
N PRO A 28 -13.51 16.76 -0.78
CA PRO A 28 -14.37 17.06 0.37
C PRO A 28 -14.80 15.82 1.15
N SER A 29 -15.09 14.70 0.47
CA SER A 29 -15.48 13.46 1.17
C SER A 29 -14.27 12.78 1.80
N PHE A 30 -13.09 12.89 1.17
CA PHE A 30 -11.85 12.41 1.76
C PHE A 30 -11.53 13.15 3.07
N ILE A 31 -11.59 14.48 3.06
CA ILE A 31 -11.38 15.31 4.26
C ILE A 31 -12.47 15.07 5.31
N TRP A 32 -13.72 14.87 4.89
CA TRP A 32 -14.81 14.55 5.81
C TRP A 32 -14.54 13.26 6.60
N VAL A 33 -13.92 12.26 5.98
CA VAL A 33 -13.55 11.00 6.65
C VAL A 33 -12.22 11.11 7.40
N THR A 34 -11.23 11.79 6.82
CA THR A 34 -9.83 11.74 7.31
C THR A 34 -9.39 12.94 8.14
N GLY A 35 -10.28 13.92 8.29
CA GLY A 35 -10.00 15.21 8.92
C GLY A 35 -9.34 16.23 7.96
N PRO A 36 -9.35 17.51 8.34
CA PRO A 36 -8.72 18.59 7.57
C PRO A 36 -7.23 18.34 7.36
N LYS A 37 -6.74 18.74 6.18
CA LYS A 37 -5.32 18.62 5.79
C LYS A 37 -4.80 20.02 5.46
N GLU A 38 -3.73 20.43 6.15
CA GLU A 38 -3.08 21.73 5.94
C GLU A 38 -2.42 21.80 4.55
N ASP A 39 -1.71 20.73 4.17
CA ASP A 39 -0.96 20.66 2.92
C ASP A 39 -1.64 19.74 1.88
N VAL A 40 -2.65 20.25 1.19
CA VAL A 40 -3.38 19.50 0.14
C VAL A 40 -2.47 19.10 -1.03
N TRP A 41 -1.45 19.89 -1.35
CA TRP A 41 -0.50 19.58 -2.42
C TRP A 41 0.32 18.31 -2.10
N LEU A 42 0.67 18.12 -0.82
CA LEU A 42 1.39 16.93 -0.36
C LEU A 42 0.48 15.71 -0.44
N LEU A 43 -0.79 15.85 -0.04
CA LEU A 43 -1.81 14.81 -0.20
C LEU A 43 -1.88 14.32 -1.65
N TYR A 44 -2.02 15.23 -2.63
CA TYR A 44 -2.06 14.85 -4.04
C TYR A 44 -0.77 14.17 -4.52
N THR A 45 0.38 14.61 -4.03
CA THR A 45 1.66 13.98 -4.35
C THR A 45 1.70 12.53 -3.85
N VAL A 46 1.29 12.31 -2.60
CA VAL A 46 1.22 10.96 -2.00
C VAL A 46 0.16 10.11 -2.72
N SER A 47 -1.00 10.67 -3.05
CA SER A 47 -2.06 10.00 -3.82
C SER A 47 -1.53 9.45 -5.14
N VAL A 48 -0.83 10.26 -5.93
CA VAL A 48 -0.25 9.82 -7.22
C VAL A 48 0.79 8.71 -7.00
N LEU A 49 1.60 8.82 -5.95
CA LEU A 49 2.61 7.80 -5.61
C LEU A 49 1.96 6.46 -5.24
N ILE A 50 0.98 6.45 -4.33
CA ILE A 50 0.32 5.21 -3.90
C ILE A 50 -0.54 4.61 -5.02
N ILE A 51 -1.16 5.42 -5.88
CA ILE A 51 -1.83 4.94 -7.11
C ILE A 51 -0.82 4.22 -8.00
N SER A 52 0.36 4.81 -8.22
CA SER A 52 1.38 4.24 -9.09
C SER A 52 1.85 2.89 -8.58
N ILE A 53 2.12 2.77 -7.28
CA ILE A 53 2.52 1.49 -6.67
C ILE A 53 1.35 0.50 -6.67
N GLY A 54 0.15 0.95 -6.31
CA GLY A 54 -1.07 0.15 -6.29
C GLY A 54 -1.41 -0.44 -7.66
N ALA A 55 -1.22 0.32 -8.73
CA ALA A 55 -1.38 -0.15 -10.11
C ALA A 55 -0.42 -1.29 -10.45
N VAL A 56 0.86 -1.16 -10.07
CA VAL A 56 1.88 -2.20 -10.30
C VAL A 56 1.56 -3.46 -9.49
N LEU A 57 1.21 -3.31 -8.20
CA LEU A 57 0.83 -4.44 -7.33
C LEU A 57 -0.41 -5.17 -7.87
N THR A 58 -1.45 -4.42 -8.27
CA THR A 58 -2.67 -4.96 -8.87
C THR A 58 -2.35 -5.73 -10.15
N ALA A 59 -1.57 -5.15 -11.06
CA ALA A 59 -1.19 -5.78 -12.31
C ALA A 59 -0.38 -7.07 -12.07
N ALA A 60 0.57 -7.05 -11.14
CA ALA A 60 1.36 -8.22 -10.77
C ALA A 60 0.52 -9.33 -10.12
N GLY A 61 -0.44 -8.95 -9.26
CA GLY A 61 -1.39 -9.87 -8.64
C GLY A 61 -2.31 -10.55 -9.66
N LEU A 62 -2.91 -9.77 -10.56
CA LEU A 62 -3.78 -10.27 -11.64
C LEU A 62 -3.03 -11.23 -12.58
N ARG A 63 -1.80 -10.88 -12.95
CA ARG A 63 -0.96 -11.69 -13.86
C ARG A 63 -0.27 -12.86 -13.16
N LYS A 64 -0.36 -12.95 -11.82
CA LYS A 64 0.38 -13.90 -10.97
C LYS A 64 1.89 -13.86 -11.23
N THR A 65 2.45 -12.66 -11.41
CA THR A 65 3.87 -12.43 -11.71
C THR A 65 4.59 -11.68 -10.59
N VAL A 66 4.19 -11.91 -9.34
CA VAL A 66 4.80 -11.23 -8.18
C VAL A 66 6.23 -11.75 -8.00
N THR A 67 7.21 -10.86 -8.12
CA THR A 67 8.62 -11.15 -7.84
C THR A 67 8.97 -10.74 -6.40
N ALA A 68 10.20 -11.07 -5.95
CA ALA A 68 10.65 -10.69 -4.62
C ALA A 68 10.70 -9.16 -4.44
N GLU A 69 11.09 -8.44 -5.49
CA GLU A 69 11.15 -6.97 -5.53
C GLU A 69 9.74 -6.37 -5.38
N ILE A 70 8.74 -6.93 -6.06
CA ILE A 70 7.34 -6.48 -5.95
C ILE A 70 6.80 -6.73 -4.53
N LYS A 71 7.12 -7.89 -3.95
CA LYS A 71 6.78 -8.19 -2.56
C LYS A 71 7.40 -7.16 -1.61
N TRP A 72 8.70 -6.90 -1.74
CA TRP A 72 9.40 -5.97 -0.87
C TRP A 72 8.94 -4.53 -1.08
N LEU A 73 8.57 -4.13 -2.29
CA LEU A 73 7.95 -2.84 -2.56
C LEU A 73 6.64 -2.69 -1.78
N GLY A 74 5.79 -3.72 -1.79
CA GLY A 74 4.54 -3.74 -1.01
C GLY A 74 4.80 -3.67 0.50
N VAL A 75 5.73 -4.47 1.02
CA VAL A 75 6.06 -4.51 2.45
C VAL A 75 6.69 -3.19 2.93
N LEU A 76 7.71 -2.70 2.21
CA LEU A 76 8.44 -1.49 2.60
C LEU A 76 7.59 -0.22 2.42
N GLY A 77 6.74 -0.18 1.40
CA GLY A 77 5.81 0.93 1.23
C GLY A 77 4.77 0.97 2.36
N ALA A 78 4.18 -0.16 2.73
CA ALA A 78 3.29 -0.26 3.90
C ALA A 78 4.00 0.14 5.20
N ALA A 79 5.23 -0.35 5.42
CA ALA A 79 6.02 0.01 6.58
C ALA A 79 6.37 1.51 6.61
N GLY A 80 6.62 2.12 5.45
CA GLY A 80 6.85 3.56 5.31
C GLY A 80 5.63 4.38 5.70
N LEU A 81 4.43 4.00 5.24
CA LEU A 81 3.17 4.66 5.61
C LEU A 81 2.91 4.56 7.12
N ILE A 82 3.03 3.36 7.71
CA ILE A 82 2.94 3.17 9.17
C ILE A 82 3.94 4.06 9.92
N GLY A 83 5.18 4.15 9.45
CA GLY A 83 6.21 4.96 10.10
C GLY A 83 5.84 6.45 10.15
N ILE A 84 5.21 6.96 9.09
CA ILE A 84 4.67 8.33 9.05
C ILE A 84 3.46 8.45 9.98
N ASP A 85 2.52 7.52 9.91
CA ASP A 85 1.31 7.54 10.74
C ASP A 85 1.65 7.50 12.22
N LEU A 86 2.57 6.63 12.65
CA LEU A 86 3.02 6.56 14.04
C LEU A 86 3.70 7.85 14.47
N ARG A 87 4.52 8.46 13.61
CA ARG A 87 5.18 9.74 13.92
C ARG A 87 4.18 10.86 14.17
N TYR A 88 3.12 10.96 13.34
CA TYR A 88 2.10 11.99 13.47
C TYR A 88 1.03 11.67 14.52
N ALA A 89 0.69 10.39 14.72
CA ALA A 89 -0.24 9.94 15.75
C ALA A 89 0.33 10.12 17.16
N LEU A 90 1.62 9.82 17.35
CA LEU A 90 2.31 10.00 18.64
C LEU A 90 2.65 11.47 18.94
N ALA A 91 2.54 12.36 17.95
CA ALA A 91 2.73 13.80 18.10
C ALA A 91 1.43 14.59 18.41
N ASP A 92 0.31 13.89 18.66
CA ASP A 92 -0.91 14.37 19.33
C ASP A 92 -1.72 15.49 18.62
N VAL A 93 -2.07 15.31 17.32
CA VAL A 93 -2.97 16.25 16.61
C VAL A 93 -4.22 15.65 15.94
N ILE A 94 -4.30 14.36 15.55
CA ILE A 94 -5.55 13.76 14.99
C ILE A 94 -5.66 12.27 15.36
N ARG A 95 -6.63 11.91 16.22
CA ARG A 95 -6.58 10.68 17.03
C ARG A 95 -7.09 9.38 16.43
N ASP A 96 -8.16 9.36 15.63
CA ASP A 96 -8.80 8.06 15.32
C ASP A 96 -8.51 7.51 13.92
N VAL A 97 -8.37 8.39 12.91
CA VAL A 97 -8.17 7.96 11.52
C VAL A 97 -6.77 7.42 11.27
N TYR A 98 -5.73 8.06 11.83
CA TYR A 98 -4.34 7.65 11.63
C TYR A 98 -4.03 6.28 12.26
N LEU A 99 -4.70 5.94 13.36
CA LEU A 99 -4.57 4.61 13.98
C LEU A 99 -5.24 3.54 13.12
N LEU A 100 -6.38 3.84 12.50
CA LEU A 100 -7.05 2.91 11.61
C LEU A 100 -6.18 2.59 10.38
N ASP A 101 -5.56 3.61 9.79
CA ASP A 101 -4.66 3.42 8.63
C ASP A 101 -3.44 2.57 9.01
N ALA A 102 -2.82 2.88 10.15
CA ALA A 102 -1.71 2.08 10.69
C ALA A 102 -2.10 0.61 10.95
N VAL A 103 -3.33 0.35 11.42
CA VAL A 103 -3.85 -1.02 11.61
C VAL A 103 -4.04 -1.74 10.28
N VAL A 104 -4.58 -1.05 9.26
CA VAL A 104 -4.77 -1.63 7.93
C VAL A 104 -3.43 -1.99 7.30
N GLU A 105 -2.46 -1.07 7.35
CA GLU A 105 -1.11 -1.29 6.82
C GLU A 105 -0.37 -2.39 7.61
N ALA A 106 -0.53 -2.45 8.95
CA ALA A 106 0.01 -3.56 9.74
C ALA A 106 -0.60 -4.91 9.34
N GLY A 107 -1.90 -4.92 9.05
CA GLY A 107 -2.61 -6.07 8.48
C GLY A 107 -2.03 -6.50 7.14
N ILE A 108 -1.74 -5.56 6.24
CA ILE A 108 -1.11 -5.81 4.94
C ILE A 108 0.28 -6.45 5.12
N ILE A 109 1.10 -5.93 6.03
CA ILE A 109 2.42 -6.52 6.33
C ILE A 109 2.25 -7.96 6.84
N LEU A 110 1.30 -8.19 7.75
CA LEU A 110 1.01 -9.54 8.24
C LEU A 110 0.58 -10.49 7.11
N LEU A 111 -0.24 -10.03 6.17
CA LEU A 111 -0.63 -10.81 4.99
C LEU A 111 0.58 -11.20 4.14
N TRP A 112 1.54 -10.30 3.93
CA TRP A 112 2.80 -10.61 3.22
C TRP A 112 3.68 -11.61 3.96
N LEU A 113 3.73 -11.54 5.28
CA LEU A 113 4.47 -12.49 6.13
C LEU A 113 3.83 -13.88 6.07
N LEU A 114 2.50 -13.95 6.18
CA LEU A 114 1.73 -15.21 6.10
C LEU A 114 1.79 -15.86 4.70
N ALA A 115 1.82 -15.05 3.64
CA ALA A 115 2.02 -15.55 2.28
C ALA A 115 3.45 -16.11 2.06
N GLY A 116 4.45 -15.58 2.76
CA GLY A 116 5.83 -16.02 2.67
C GLY A 116 6.41 -15.82 1.27
N GLY A 117 7.18 -16.79 0.77
CA GLY A 117 7.71 -16.78 -0.61
C GLY A 117 6.86 -17.56 -1.62
N ARG A 118 5.65 -17.99 -1.25
CA ARG A 118 4.89 -18.96 -2.05
C ARG A 118 4.25 -18.30 -3.26
N GLY A 119 4.65 -18.75 -4.46
CA GLY A 119 4.18 -18.19 -5.73
C GLY A 119 5.00 -17.00 -6.22
N LEU A 120 6.15 -16.73 -5.60
CA LEU A 120 7.11 -15.77 -6.14
C LEU A 120 7.63 -16.29 -7.47
N ARG A 121 7.59 -15.44 -8.49
CA ARG A 121 8.22 -15.70 -9.78
C ARG A 121 9.71 -15.40 -9.65
N SER A 122 10.57 -16.37 -9.96
CA SER A 122 12.01 -16.13 -10.06
C SER A 122 12.27 -15.24 -11.27
N VAL A 123 12.99 -14.14 -11.04
CA VAL A 123 13.60 -13.37 -12.13
C VAL A 123 14.84 -14.16 -12.54
N ASN A 124 14.66 -15.16 -13.40
CA ASN A 124 15.77 -15.99 -13.84
C ASN A 124 16.76 -15.11 -14.63
N ARG A 125 18.03 -15.12 -14.20
CA ARG A 125 19.17 -14.48 -14.90
C ARG A 125 19.43 -15.23 -16.22
N GLU A 126 18.65 -14.99 -17.26
CA GLU A 126 18.97 -15.47 -18.62
C GLU A 126 19.85 -14.45 -19.37
N ARG A 127 20.93 -13.97 -18.72
CA ARG A 127 21.95 -13.13 -19.36
C ARG A 127 23.35 -13.52 -18.91
N SER A 128 23.75 -14.73 -19.27
CA SER A 128 25.16 -15.10 -19.35
C SER A 128 25.36 -16.16 -20.43
N LEU A 129 25.20 -15.74 -21.69
CA LEU A 129 25.87 -16.30 -22.86
C LEU A 129 26.20 -15.15 -23.81
#